data_AF-Q9TX58-F1
#
_entry.id   AF-Q9TX58-F1
#
_cell.length_a   1.000
_cell.length_b   1.000
_cell.length_c   1.000
_cell.angle_alpha   90.00
_cell.angle_beta   90.00
_cell.angle_gamma   90.00
#
_symmetry.space_group_name_H-M   'P 1'
#
loop_
_entity.id
_entity.type
_entity.pdbx_description
1 polymer ?
#
loop_
_entity_poly.entity_id
_entity_poly.type
_entity_poly.pdbx_seq_one_letter_code
_entity_poly.pdbx_strand_id
1 'polypeptide(L)'
;RNRELTRGVPQDTVLGPLLFIIVVNSLSKRLNKIPGLGHGFFADDLTLSCRHSDRNIVQETLQAGLNAVAAWSRETYMDINVDKTKYTLFGAKDRNSLLQL
;
A
#
# COMPACT_ATOMS: atom_id res chain seq x y z
N ARG A 1 -31.78 16.96 -3.21
CA ARG A 1 -30.58 17.81 -3.40
C ARG A 1 -29.55 16.94 -4.13
N ASN A 2 -29.36 17.12 -5.44
CA ASN A 2 -28.34 16.39 -6.21
C ASN A 2 -26.97 16.95 -5.85
N ARG A 3 -26.16 16.15 -5.14
CA ARG A 3 -24.72 16.37 -5.10
C ARG A 3 -24.13 15.61 -6.29
N GLU A 4 -23.46 16.32 -7.20
CA GLU A 4 -22.66 15.67 -8.23
C GLU A 4 -21.53 14.88 -7.55
N LEU A 5 -21.57 13.57 -7.72
CA LEU A 5 -20.52 12.67 -7.25
C LEU A 5 -19.54 12.49 -8.40
N THR A 6 -18.49 13.31 -8.43
CA THR A 6 -17.49 13.27 -9.50
C THR A 6 -16.55 12.07 -9.37
N ARG A 7 -16.29 11.60 -8.14
CA ARG A 7 -15.48 10.41 -7.83
C ARG A 7 -15.95 9.76 -6.53
N GLY A 8 -15.89 8.43 -6.46
CA GLY A 8 -16.28 7.64 -5.30
C GLY A 8 -17.64 6.95 -5.45
N VAL A 9 -18.05 6.27 -4.39
CA VAL A 9 -19.36 5.60 -4.29
C VAL A 9 -20.17 6.23 -3.16
N PRO A 10 -21.51 6.28 -3.24
CA PRO A 10 -22.32 6.75 -2.13
C PRO A 10 -22.09 5.87 -0.90
N GLN A 11 -21.99 6.51 0.27
CA GLN A 11 -21.92 5.81 1.56
C GLN A 11 -23.19 5.00 1.79
N ASP A 12 -23.09 3.94 2.59
CA ASP A 12 -24.18 3.02 2.94
C ASP A 12 -24.81 2.27 1.76
N THR A 13 -24.07 2.15 0.65
CA THR A 13 -24.46 1.29 -0.47
C THR A 13 -23.95 -0.13 -0.27
N VAL A 14 -24.81 -1.11 -0.56
CA VAL A 14 -24.45 -2.55 -0.52
C VAL A 14 -23.30 -2.86 -1.49
N LEU A 15 -23.23 -2.14 -2.62
CA LEU A 15 -22.20 -2.34 -3.64
C LEU A 15 -20.90 -1.57 -3.38
N GLY A 16 -20.91 -0.56 -2.50
CA GLY A 16 -19.73 0.26 -2.22
C GLY A 16 -18.52 -0.56 -1.81
N PRO A 17 -18.64 -1.47 -0.81
CA PRO A 17 -17.54 -2.35 -0.41
C PRO A 17 -17.06 -3.28 -1.53
N LEU A 18 -17.96 -3.80 -2.37
CA LEU A 18 -17.58 -4.67 -3.50
C LEU A 18 -16.77 -3.91 -4.55
N LEU A 19 -17.21 -2.70 -4.91
CA LEU A 19 -16.52 -1.84 -5.85
C LEU A 19 -15.13 -1.44 -5.31
N PHE A 20 -15.05 -1.15 -4.02
CA PHE A 20 -13.78 -0.89 -3.35
C PHE A 20 -12.80 -2.08 -3.47
N ILE A 21 -13.27 -3.30 -3.20
CA ILE A 21 -12.45 -4.52 -3.35
C ILE A 21 -11.95 -4.69 -4.79
N ILE A 22 -12.80 -4.43 -5.80
CA ILE A 22 -12.39 -4.52 -7.22
C ILE A 22 -11.26 -3.54 -7.52
N VAL A 23 -11.36 -2.30 -7.05
CA VAL A 23 -10.33 -1.28 -7.25
C VAL A 23 -9.04 -1.67 -6.54
N VAL A 24 -9.09 -2.06 -5.27
CA VAL A 24 -7.91 -2.48 -4.50
C VAL A 24 -7.26 -3.76 -5.06
N ASN A 25 -8.05 -4.69 -5.61
CA ASN A 25 -7.51 -5.88 -6.28
C ASN A 25 -6.61 -5.52 -7.48
N SER A 26 -6.85 -4.39 -8.14
CA SER A 26 -5.94 -3.90 -9.20
C SER A 26 -4.55 -3.53 -8.66
N LEU A 27 -4.46 -2.99 -7.43
CA LEU A 27 -3.19 -2.75 -6.75
C LEU A 27 -2.52 -4.07 -6.36
N SER A 28 -3.29 -5.02 -5.80
CA SER A 28 -2.77 -6.35 -5.45
C SER A 28 -2.07 -7.02 -6.65
N LYS A 29 -2.69 -6.97 -7.84
CA LYS A 29 -2.10 -7.48 -9.08
C LYS A 29 -0.82 -6.76 -9.51
N ARG A 30 -0.66 -5.47 -9.18
CA ARG A 30 0.59 -4.71 -9.45
C ARG A 30 1.68 -5.11 -8.47
N LEU A 31 1.37 -5.19 -7.18
CA LEU A 31 2.32 -5.56 -6.13
C LEU A 31 2.83 -7.00 -6.30
N ASN A 32 1.97 -7.93 -6.73
CA ASN A 32 2.35 -9.32 -7.05
C ASN A 32 3.42 -9.45 -8.15
N LYS A 33 3.69 -8.39 -8.91
CA LYS A 33 4.75 -8.39 -9.94
C LYS A 33 6.13 -8.05 -9.37
N ILE A 34 6.22 -7.63 -8.11
CA ILE A 34 7.46 -7.23 -7.46
C ILE A 34 8.03 -8.46 -6.72
N PRO A 35 9.16 -9.02 -7.16
CA PRO A 35 9.73 -10.22 -6.52
C PRO A 35 10.12 -9.95 -5.06
N GLY A 36 9.82 -10.89 -4.18
CA GLY A 36 10.18 -10.81 -2.76
C GLY A 36 9.33 -9.84 -1.93
N LEU A 37 8.35 -9.15 -2.55
CA LEU A 37 7.37 -8.32 -1.84
C LEU A 37 6.15 -9.15 -1.46
N GLY A 38 5.80 -9.15 -0.17
CA GLY A 38 4.51 -9.62 0.32
C GLY A 38 3.62 -8.44 0.68
N HIS A 39 2.31 -8.57 0.50
CA HIS A 39 1.34 -7.55 0.90
C HIS A 39 0.04 -8.15 1.42
N GLY A 40 -0.66 -7.37 2.24
CA GLY A 40 -1.98 -7.71 2.77
C GLY A 40 -2.88 -6.49 2.81
N PHE A 41 -4.17 -6.70 2.57
CA PHE A 41 -5.21 -5.68 2.64
C PHE A 41 -6.21 -6.03 3.73
N PHE A 42 -6.63 -5.03 4.50
CA PHE A 42 -7.75 -5.12 5.41
C PHE A 42 -8.54 -3.81 5.38
N ALA A 43 -9.74 -3.84 4.79
CA ALA A 43 -10.45 -2.61 4.43
C ALA A 43 -9.52 -1.64 3.66
N ASP A 44 -9.37 -0.40 4.14
CA ASP A 44 -8.48 0.61 3.58
C ASP A 44 -7.01 0.48 4.00
N ASP A 45 -6.69 -0.37 4.97
CA ASP A 45 -5.32 -0.59 5.41
C ASP A 45 -4.56 -1.55 4.46
N LEU A 46 -3.37 -1.11 4.04
CA LEU A 46 -2.40 -1.88 3.27
C LEU A 46 -1.13 -2.09 4.08
N THR A 47 -0.70 -3.34 4.21
CA THR A 47 0.61 -3.70 4.75
C THR A 47 1.52 -4.20 3.64
N LEU A 48 2.73 -3.65 3.55
CA LEU A 48 3.82 -4.16 2.72
C LEU A 48 4.87 -4.84 3.60
N SER A 49 5.44 -5.94 3.11
CA SER A 49 6.44 -6.72 3.85
C SER A 49 7.49 -7.30 2.90
N CYS A 50 8.72 -7.41 3.38
CA CYS A 50 9.81 -8.06 2.68
C CYS A 50 10.70 -8.75 3.72
N ARG A 51 11.25 -9.90 3.37
CA ARG A 51 12.20 -10.64 4.21
C ARG A 51 13.43 -10.99 3.39
N HIS A 52 14.57 -10.47 3.80
CA HIS A 52 15.86 -10.79 3.19
C HIS A 52 16.99 -10.61 4.23
N SER A 53 18.12 -11.28 4.03
CA SER A 53 19.31 -11.12 4.89
C SER A 53 20.07 -9.83 4.60
N ASP A 54 20.13 -9.45 3.31
CA ASP A 54 20.66 -8.16 2.85
C ASP A 54 19.61 -7.04 3.01
N ARG A 55 19.97 -6.00 3.77
CA ARG A 55 19.14 -4.82 4.02
C ARG A 55 18.92 -3.97 2.77
N ASN A 56 19.88 -3.93 1.85
CA ASN A 56 19.73 -3.16 0.61
C ASN A 56 18.60 -3.73 -0.23
N ILE A 57 18.53 -5.06 -0.35
CA ILE A 57 17.44 -5.76 -1.04
C ILE A 57 16.10 -5.47 -0.36
N VAL A 58 16.03 -5.49 0.99
CA VAL A 58 14.80 -5.12 1.72
C VAL A 58 14.35 -3.69 1.35
N GLN A 59 15.28 -2.73 1.38
CA GLN A 59 14.98 -1.34 1.06
C GLN A 59 14.52 -1.18 -0.38
N GLU A 60 15.24 -1.76 -1.35
CA GLU A 60 14.90 -1.70 -2.78
C GLU A 60 13.53 -2.33 -3.07
N THR A 61 13.24 -3.50 -2.49
CA THR A 61 11.94 -4.18 -2.67
C THR A 61 10.80 -3.37 -2.07
N LEU A 62 10.95 -2.87 -0.83
CA LEU A 62 9.91 -2.06 -0.19
C LEU A 62 9.70 -0.72 -0.92
N GLN A 63 10.79 -0.08 -1.39
CA GLN A 63 10.69 1.15 -2.16
C GLN A 63 10.00 0.92 -3.51
N ALA A 64 10.27 -0.18 -4.20
CA ALA A 64 9.54 -0.57 -5.40
C ALA A 64 8.04 -0.75 -5.11
N GLY A 65 7.70 -1.37 -3.97
CA GLY A 65 6.34 -1.47 -3.48
C GLY A 65 5.67 -0.11 -3.27
N LEU A 66 6.32 0.78 -2.51
CA LEU A 66 5.82 2.14 -2.26
C LEU A 66 5.62 2.94 -3.56
N ASN A 67 6.55 2.83 -4.51
CA ASN A 67 6.44 3.48 -5.81
C ASN A 67 5.23 2.98 -6.60
N ALA A 68 4.96 1.67 -6.56
CA ALA A 68 3.79 1.07 -7.20
C ALA A 68 2.48 1.54 -6.55
N VAL A 69 2.44 1.64 -5.22
CA VAL A 69 1.28 2.18 -4.47
C VAL A 69 1.05 3.65 -4.83
N ALA A 70 2.11 4.47 -4.85
CA ALA A 70 2.01 5.90 -5.18
C ALA A 70 1.59 6.16 -6.64
N ALA A 71 2.05 5.32 -7.59
CA ALA A 71 1.58 5.39 -8.97
C ALA A 71 0.09 5.01 -9.07
N TRP A 72 -0.30 3.88 -8.47
CA TRP A 72 -1.68 3.42 -8.47
C TRP A 72 -2.63 4.43 -7.80
N SER A 73 -2.23 5.01 -6.68
CA SER A 73 -3.00 6.03 -5.94
C SER A 73 -3.37 7.22 -6.81
N ARG A 74 -2.42 7.73 -7.61
CA ARG A 74 -2.66 8.83 -8.54
C ARG A 74 -3.60 8.46 -9.69
N GLU A 75 -3.54 7.21 -10.16
CA GLU A 75 -4.39 6.71 -11.25
C GLU A 75 -5.82 6.41 -10.81
N THR A 76 -6.01 5.95 -9.56
CA THR A 76 -7.32 5.60 -9.01
C THR A 76 -7.95 6.72 -8.18
N TYR A 77 -7.22 7.81 -7.95
CA TYR A 77 -7.61 8.91 -7.07
C TYR A 77 -7.89 8.45 -5.63
N MET A 78 -7.16 7.43 -5.18
CA MET A 78 -7.19 6.95 -3.81
C MET A 78 -5.95 7.47 -3.08
N ASP A 79 -6.09 8.60 -2.41
CA ASP A 79 -4.98 9.26 -1.74
C ASP A 79 -4.43 8.44 -0.57
N ILE A 80 -3.11 8.43 -0.45
CA ILE A 80 -2.39 7.77 0.65
C ILE A 80 -2.32 8.74 1.84
N ASN A 81 -2.68 8.27 3.03
CA ASN A 81 -2.46 9.05 4.25
C ASN A 81 -1.01 8.90 4.74
N VAL A 82 -0.13 9.79 4.28
CA VAL A 82 1.31 9.76 4.60
C VAL A 82 1.56 9.84 6.11
N ASP A 83 0.78 10.65 6.84
CA ASP A 83 0.95 10.84 8.29
C ASP A 83 0.67 9.56 9.09
N LYS A 84 -0.24 8.71 8.58
CA LYS A 84 -0.60 7.43 9.18
C LYS A 84 0.27 6.27 8.71
N THR A 85 0.96 6.39 7.57
CA THR A 85 1.89 5.36 7.09
C THR A 85 3.09 5.24 8.03
N LYS A 86 3.37 4.02 8.49
CA LYS A 86 4.51 3.69 9.36
C LYS A 86 5.29 2.52 8.78
N TYR A 87 6.56 2.39 9.16
CA TYR A 87 7.38 1.23 8.86
C TYR A 87 8.03 0.69 10.13
N THR A 88 8.39 -0.58 10.12
CA THR A 88 9.10 -1.23 11.24
C THR A 88 10.01 -2.31 10.66
N LEU A 89 11.27 -2.32 11.10
CA LEU A 89 12.24 -3.35 10.73
C LEU A 89 12.30 -4.41 11.83
N PHE A 90 12.11 -5.67 11.46
CA PHE A 90 12.27 -6.81 12.34
C PHE A 90 13.59 -7.51 12.04
N GLY A 91 14.48 -7.61 13.02
CA GLY A 91 15.75 -8.30 12.89
C GLY A 91 16.38 -8.60 14.25
N ALA A 92 17.30 -9.56 14.29
CA ALA A 92 18.16 -9.74 15.45
C ALA A 92 19.01 -8.46 15.61
N LYS A 93 19.06 -7.91 16.83
CA LYS A 93 19.75 -6.64 17.11
C LYS A 93 21.19 -6.72 16.61
N ASP A 94 21.54 -5.81 15.70
CA ASP A 94 22.86 -5.20 15.73
C ASP A 94 22.67 -3.71 15.98
N ARG A 95 23.33 -3.23 17.05
CA ARG A 95 23.30 -1.82 17.45
C ARG A 95 24.01 -1.02 16.35
N ASN A 96 23.30 -0.36 15.46
CA ASN A 96 23.71 0.96 14.98
C ASN A 96 22.68 1.61 14.03
N SER A 97 22.31 2.83 14.45
CA SER A 97 21.89 4.02 13.70
C SER A 97 20.73 3.91 12.70
N LEU A 98 19.59 4.44 13.16
CA LEU A 98 18.67 5.38 12.48
C LEU A 98 18.80 5.42 10.95
N LEU A 99 17.88 4.73 10.27
CA LEU A 99 17.62 4.94 8.85
C LEU A 99 16.55 6.03 8.71
N GLN A 100 16.89 7.11 8.01
CA GLN A 100 15.92 7.96 7.34
C GLN A 100 15.56 7.28 6.01
N LEU A 101 14.27 6.97 5.84
CA LEU A 101 13.64 6.73 4.54
C LEU A 101 13.08 8.07 4.02
#